data_AF-A0A7X7PEX8-F1
#
_entry.id   AF-A0A7X7PEX8-F1
#
_cell.length_a   1.000
_cell.length_b   1.000
_cell.length_c   1.000
_cell.angle_alpha   90.00
_cell.angle_beta   90.00
_cell.angle_gamma   90.00
#
_symmetry.space_group_name_H-M   'P 1'
#
loop_
_entity.id
_entity.type
_entity.pdbx_description
1 polymer ?
#
loop_
_entity_poly.entity_id
_entity_poly.type
_entity_poly.pdbx_seq_one_letter_code
_entity_poly.pdbx_strand_id
1 'polypeptide(L)' 'WCTNAEVSGSWLRQGPHRLPPHVRAPLDRALHRGGITLRGYDRVLRLAWTVADTDGAPAPTTEHIGRALYLRQGARYDS' A
#
# COMPACT_ATOMS: atom_id res chain seq x y z
N TRP A 1 17.12 -18.15 -3.20
CA TRP A 1 16.00 -17.79 -2.32
C TRP A 1 15.08 -16.87 -3.11
N CYS A 2 13.95 -17.38 -3.62
CA CYS A 2 13.00 -16.56 -4.39
C CYS A 2 12.22 -15.66 -3.43
N THR A 3 12.41 -14.36 -3.58
CA THR A 3 11.98 -13.34 -2.63
C THR A 3 10.46 -13.24 -2.61
N ASN A 4 9.81 -13.53 -1.48
CA ASN A 4 8.38 -13.32 -1.22
C ASN A 4 7.84 -11.91 -1.61
N ALA A 5 8.74 -10.95 -1.90
CA ALA A 5 8.44 -9.60 -2.35
C ALA A 5 7.87 -9.50 -3.77
N GLU A 6 8.23 -10.39 -4.71
CA GLU A 6 7.79 -10.26 -6.12
C GLU A 6 6.40 -10.85 -6.36
N VAL A 7 6.10 -12.00 -5.74
CA VAL A 7 4.82 -12.71 -5.91
C VAL A 7 3.67 -11.93 -5.26
N SER A 8 3.88 -11.35 -4.08
CA SER A 8 2.84 -10.59 -3.36
C SER A 8 2.51 -9.22 -4.00
N GLY A 9 3.51 -8.54 -4.56
CA GLY A 9 3.33 -7.21 -5.17
C GLY A 9 2.59 -7.24 -6.50
N SER A 10 2.87 -8.23 -7.35
CA SER A 10 2.13 -8.43 -8.61
C SER A 10 0.67 -8.81 -8.34
N TRP A 11 0.45 -9.71 -7.38
CA TRP A 11 -0.86 -10.26 -7.06
C TRP A 11 -1.86 -9.19 -6.56
N LEU A 12 -1.39 -8.23 -5.76
CA LEU A 12 -2.23 -7.11 -5.31
C LEU A 12 -2.51 -6.06 -6.41
N ARG A 13 -1.72 -6.04 -7.50
CA ARG A 13 -1.89 -5.09 -8.62
C ARG A 13 -2.66 -5.68 -9.79
N GLN A 14 -2.75 -7.01 -9.91
CA GLN A 14 -3.35 -7.70 -11.06
C GLN A 14 -4.42 -8.75 -10.71
N GLY A 15 -4.71 -8.99 -9.42
CA GLY A 15 -5.68 -9.99 -8.96
C GLY A 15 -7.03 -9.42 -8.46
N PRO A 16 -7.90 -10.27 -7.89
CA PRO A 16 -9.23 -9.87 -7.38
C PRO A 16 -9.18 -8.81 -6.26
N HIS A 17 -8.02 -8.64 -5.61
CA HIS A 17 -7.77 -7.62 -4.59
C HIS A 17 -7.24 -6.29 -5.18
N ARG A 18 -7.24 -6.15 -6.51
CA ARG A 18 -6.84 -4.92 -7.18
C ARG A 18 -7.80 -3.80 -6.81
N LEU A 19 -7.28 -2.81 -6.11
CA LEU A 19 -8.07 -1.65 -5.70
C LEU A 19 -8.41 -0.75 -6.92
N PRO A 20 -9.57 -0.06 -6.88
CA PRO A 20 -9.93 0.91 -7.88
C PRO A 20 -8.83 1.98 -8.08
N PRO A 21 -8.67 2.53 -9.30
CA PRO A 21 -7.66 3.55 -9.58
C PRO A 21 -7.71 4.75 -8.63
N HIS A 22 -8.91 5.20 -8.22
CA HIS A 22 -9.05 6.34 -7.32
C HIS A 22 -8.48 6.08 -5.92
N VAL A 23 -8.59 4.84 -5.42
CA VAL A 23 -8.01 4.42 -4.13
C VAL A 23 -6.48 4.36 -4.22
N ARG A 24 -5.95 3.89 -5.35
CA ARG A 24 -4.49 3.77 -5.58
C ARG A 24 -3.83 5.08 -6.01
N ALA A 25 -4.59 6.09 -6.44
CA ALA A 25 -4.06 7.35 -6.95
C ALA A 25 -3.04 8.05 -6.02
N PRO A 26 -3.20 8.08 -4.68
CA PRO A 26 -2.18 8.63 -3.78
C PRO A 26 -0.85 7.86 -3.84
N LEU A 27 -0.91 6.53 -3.91
CA LEU A 27 0.26 5.67 -4.04
C LEU A 27 0.96 5.83 -5.39
N ASP A 28 0.18 5.84 -6.46
CA ASP A 28 0.68 6.03 -7.82
C ASP A 28 1.40 7.39 -7.94
N ARG A 29 0.83 8.46 -7.36
CA ARG A 29 1.48 9.78 -7.29
C ARG A 29 2.77 9.77 -6.47
N ALA A 30 2.77 9.12 -5.30
CA ALA A 30 3.95 9.04 -4.44
C ALA A 30 5.09 8.28 -5.12
N LEU A 31 4.77 7.24 -5.89
CA LEU A 31 5.74 6.48 -6.68
C LEU A 31 6.29 7.33 -7.83
N HIS A 32 5.41 7.97 -8.62
CA HIS A 32 5.83 8.83 -9.74
C HIS A 32 6.70 10.00 -9.30
N ARG A 33 6.49 10.56 -8.11
CA ARG A 33 7.32 11.65 -7.55
C ARG A 33 8.60 11.15 -6.88
N GLY A 34 8.87 9.85 -6.86
CA GLY A 34 10.02 9.26 -6.19
C GLY A 34 9.94 9.28 -4.65
N GLY A 35 8.79 9.63 -4.07
CA GLY A 35 8.59 9.64 -2.61
C GLY A 35 8.52 8.22 -2.01
N ILE A 36 8.19 7.21 -2.84
CA ILE A 36 8.27 5.80 -2.49
C ILE A 36 8.86 4.99 -3.65
N THR A 37 9.47 3.85 -3.33
CA THR A 37 9.86 2.85 -4.32
C THR A 37 8.71 1.86 -4.58
N LEU A 38 8.82 1.02 -5.61
CA LEU A 38 7.84 -0.06 -5.85
C LEU A 38 7.71 -1.01 -4.65
N ARG A 39 8.82 -1.31 -3.95
CA ARG A 39 8.77 -2.06 -2.68
C ARG A 39 8.05 -1.28 -1.57
N GLY A 40 8.22 0.05 -1.55
CA GLY A 40 7.48 0.94 -0.66
C GLY A 40 5.97 0.92 -0.94
N TYR A 41 5.60 0.91 -2.21
CA TYR A 41 4.22 0.76 -2.68
C TYR A 41 3.58 -0.52 -2.14
N ASP A 42 4.23 -1.66 -2.34
CA ASP A 42 3.70 -2.97 -1.94
C ASP A 42 3.58 -3.12 -0.42
N ARG A 43 4.46 -2.46 0.35
CA ARG A 43 4.35 -2.42 1.81
C ARG A 43 3.17 -1.58 2.27
N VAL A 44 2.97 -0.41 1.69
CA VAL A 44 1.83 0.46 2.03
C VAL A 44 0.52 -0.22 1.67
N LEU A 45 0.46 -0.88 0.51
CA LEU A 45 -0.72 -1.59 0.08
C LEU A 45 -1.09 -2.74 1.04
N ARG A 46 -0.10 -3.50 1.52
CA ARG A 46 -0.30 -4.49 2.58
C ARG A 46 -0.80 -3.87 3.88
N LEU A 47 -0.18 -2.77 4.31
CA LEU A 47 -0.58 -2.08 5.54
C LEU A 47 -2.01 -1.53 5.44
N ALA A 48 -2.41 -1.01 4.27
CA ALA A 48 -3.76 -0.53 4.04
C ALA A 48 -4.81 -1.65 4.13
N TRP A 49 -4.48 -2.87 3.69
CA TRP A 49 -5.31 -4.06 3.92
C TRP A 49 -5.43 -4.39 5.40
N THR A 50 -4.32 -4.41 6.15
CA THR A 50 -4.38 -4.64 7.60
C THR A 50 -5.21 -3.58 8.34
N VAL A 51 -5.10 -2.31 7.94
CA VAL A 51 -5.91 -1.21 8.50
C VAL A 51 -7.39 -1.44 8.17
N ALA A 52 -7.72 -1.75 6.91
CA ALA A 52 -9.09 -2.02 6.50
C ALA A 52 -9.71 -3.21 7.26
N ASP A 53 -8.95 -4.29 7.46
CA ASP A 53 -9.37 -5.46 8.23
C ASP A 53 -9.67 -5.09 9.69
N THR A 54 -8.83 -4.22 10.28
CA THR A 54 -9.03 -3.73 11.65
C THR A 54 -10.27 -2.83 11.76
N ASP A 55 -10.55 -2.05 10.72
CA ASP A 55 -11.71 -1.17 10.64
C ASP A 55 -12.98 -1.92 10.14
N GLY A 56 -12.89 -3.25 9.93
CA GLY A 56 -14.00 -4.10 9.48
C GLY A 56 -14.46 -3.83 8.04
N ALA A 57 -13.64 -3.15 7.24
CA ALA A 57 -13.95 -2.81 5.87
C ALA A 57 -13.63 -3.96 4.90
N PRO A 58 -14.49 -4.24 3.90
CA PRO A 58 -14.27 -5.35 2.96
C PRO A 58 -13.11 -5.09 1.99
N ALA A 59 -12.66 -3.84 1.87
CA ALA A 59 -11.51 -3.44 1.08
C ALA A 59 -10.93 -2.09 1.57
N PRO A 60 -9.63 -1.83 1.34
CA PRO A 60 -9.02 -0.52 1.56
C PRO A 60 -9.70 0.61 0.79
N THR A 61 -9.88 1.74 1.48
CA THR A 61 -10.33 3.01 0.90
C THR A 61 -9.13 3.95 0.76
N THR A 62 -9.34 5.11 0.13
CA THR A 62 -8.33 6.17 0.05
C THR A 62 -7.85 6.61 1.45
N GLU A 63 -8.73 6.58 2.45
CA GLU A 63 -8.41 6.92 3.84
C GLU A 63 -7.45 5.88 4.46
N HIS A 64 -7.72 4.58 4.28
CA HIS A 64 -6.82 3.52 4.73
C HIS A 64 -5.44 3.64 4.07
N ILE A 65 -5.38 4.02 2.79
CA ILE A 65 -4.13 4.27 2.06
C ILE A 65 -3.39 5.48 2.64
N GLY A 66 -4.09 6.59 2.93
CA GLY A 66 -3.52 7.77 3.57
C GLY A 66 -2.95 7.46 4.95
N ARG A 67 -3.70 6.74 5.78
CA ARG A 67 -3.27 6.28 7.11
C ARG A 67 -2.05 5.38 7.02
N ALA A 68 -2.03 4.42 6.09
CA ALA A 68 -0.89 3.54 5.87
C ALA A 68 0.37 4.30 5.40
N LEU A 69 0.21 5.31 4.53
CA LEU A 69 1.31 6.19 4.11
C LEU A 69 1.88 7.01 5.28
N TYR A 70 1.01 7.52 6.15
CA TYR A 70 1.39 8.27 7.34
C TYR A 70 2.15 7.39 8.33
N LEU A 71 1.61 6.22 8.69
CA LEU A 71 2.25 5.26 9.58
C LEU A 71 3.64 4.84 9.08
N ARG A 72 3.78 4.63 7.77
CA ARG A 72 5.08 4.30 7.14
C ARG A 72 6.09 5.46 7.19
N GLN A 73 5.63 6.72 7.17
CA GLN A 73 6.51 7.89 7.27
C GLN A 73 6.93 8.14 8.71
N GLY A 74 6.00 8.04 9.67
CA GLY A 74 6.32 8.13 11.10
C GLY A 74 7.37 7.09 11.53
N ALA A 75 7.24 5.85 11.03
CA ALA A 75 8.23 4.79 11.29
C ALA A 75 9.63 5.04 10.68
N ARG A 76 9.82 6.07 9.84
CA ARG A 76 11.16 6.48 9.34
C ARG A 76 11.78 7.63 10.12
N TYR A 77 10.97 8.36 10.89
CA TYR A 77 11.42 9.56 11.59
C TYR A 77 11.79 9.29 13.06
N ASP A 78 11.56 8.05 13.53
CA ASP A 78 11.83 7.58 14.89
C ASP A 78 13.14 6.76 14.96
N SER A 79 14.20 7.24 14.29
CA SER A 79 15.53 6.61 14.25
C SER A 79 16.64 7.65 14.31
#